data_AF-A0A7V9KZH8-F1
#
_entry.id   AF-A0A7V9KZH8-F1
#
_cell.length_a   1.000
_cell.length_b   1.000
_cell.length_c   1.000
_cell.angle_alpha   90.00
_cell.angle_beta   90.00
_cell.angle_gamma   90.00
#
_symmetry.space_group_name_H-M   'P 1'
#
loop_
_entity.id
_entity.type
_entity.pdbx_description
1 polymer ?
#
loop_
_entity_poly.entity_id
_entity_poly.type
_entity_poly.pdbx_seq_one_letter_code
_entity_poly.pdbx_strand_id
1 'polypeptide(L)'
;TRISVENQEVRCWSRRDWKLVLEDRSAYTAGKIEPHLLGFAGLAEPAHLAPEVCEALVDLRYRKERPDGEAKRELAEAVVVLAHEAEHVIGTVEEAETECRAMQRARQTARLFGASRAYAASLAETFWEEVYPYNLPAYKTSACRDGGPLDLRPGSSVWP
;
A
#
# COMPACT_ATOMS: atom_id res chain seq x y z
N THR A 1 -18.76 -3.96 -27.75
CA THR A 1 -18.11 -5.02 -26.94
C THR A 1 -17.39 -4.38 -25.79
N ARG A 2 -17.85 -4.55 -24.54
CA ARG A 2 -17.11 -4.12 -23.35
C ARG A 2 -16.18 -5.27 -22.99
N ILE A 3 -14.88 -5.08 -23.12
CA ILE A 3 -13.89 -6.00 -22.55
C ILE A 3 -13.77 -5.58 -21.08
N SER A 4 -14.47 -6.29 -20.19
CA SER A 4 -14.22 -6.20 -18.76
C SER A 4 -13.03 -7.10 -18.44
N VAL A 5 -11.94 -6.51 -17.94
CA VAL A 5 -10.83 -7.27 -17.35
C VAL A 5 -11.30 -7.67 -15.96
N GLU A 6 -11.82 -8.90 -15.81
CA GLU A 6 -12.41 -9.39 -14.56
C GLU A 6 -11.41 -9.92 -13.52
N ASN A 7 -10.10 -9.87 -13.78
CA ASN A 7 -9.11 -10.41 -12.86
C ASN A 7 -8.14 -9.32 -12.37
N GLN A 8 -8.55 -8.59 -11.33
CA GLN A 8 -7.59 -7.84 -10.51
C GLN A 8 -6.84 -8.85 -9.64
N GLU A 9 -5.53 -8.98 -9.86
CA GLU A 9 -4.64 -9.93 -9.19
C GLU A 9 -3.56 -9.17 -8.41
N VAL A 10 -3.18 -9.69 -7.25
CA VAL A 10 -1.98 -9.27 -6.52
C VAL A 10 -0.94 -10.38 -6.63
N ARG A 11 0.24 -10.04 -7.15
CA ARG A 11 1.36 -10.96 -7.38
C ARG A 11 2.44 -10.75 -6.34
N CYS A 12 2.71 -11.82 -5.60
CA CYS A 12 3.81 -11.91 -4.65
C CYS A 12 5.01 -12.60 -5.26
N TRP A 13 6.19 -12.02 -5.06
CA TRP A 13 7.42 -12.49 -5.68
C TRP A 13 8.41 -13.00 -4.64
N SER A 14 9.19 -14.03 -5.01
CA SER A 14 10.36 -14.41 -4.22
C SER A 14 11.45 -13.34 -4.33
N ARG A 15 12.39 -13.28 -3.38
CA ARG A 15 13.55 -12.35 -3.48
C ARG A 15 14.32 -12.48 -4.79
N ARG A 16 14.44 -13.72 -5.30
CA ARG A 16 15.11 -13.99 -6.57
C ARG A 16 14.32 -13.45 -7.75
N ASP A 17 13.01 -13.70 -7.77
CA ASP A 17 12.16 -13.30 -8.90
C ASP A 17 11.88 -11.81 -8.89
N TRP A 18 11.83 -11.17 -7.72
CA TRP A 18 11.66 -9.73 -7.59
C TRP A 18 12.75 -8.95 -8.34
N LYS A 19 13.99 -9.43 -8.29
CA LYS A 19 15.08 -8.85 -9.07
C LYS A 19 14.79 -8.89 -10.58
N LEU A 20 14.27 -10.00 -11.09
CA LEU A 20 13.94 -10.15 -12.51
C LEU A 20 12.75 -9.25 -12.91
N VAL A 21 11.75 -9.13 -12.04
CA VAL A 21 10.59 -8.25 -12.24
C VAL A 21 11.03 -6.78 -12.30
N LEU A 22 11.94 -6.37 -11.41
CA LEU A 22 12.50 -5.02 -11.44
C LEU A 22 13.36 -4.79 -12.69
N GLU A 23 14.18 -5.76 -13.09
CA GLU A 23 14.96 -5.66 -14.34
C GLU A 23 14.03 -5.47 -15.56
N ASP A 24 12.94 -6.22 -15.66
CA ASP A 24 11.95 -6.07 -16.73
C ASP A 24 11.27 -4.69 -16.70
N ARG A 25 10.80 -4.25 -15.52
CA ARG A 25 10.23 -2.90 -15.34
C ARG A 25 11.21 -1.79 -15.70
N SER A 26 12.51 -1.98 -15.44
CA SER A 26 13.54 -0.98 -15.74
C SER A 26 13.64 -0.71 -17.25
N ALA A 27 13.36 -1.72 -18.08
CA ALA A 27 13.36 -1.58 -19.53
C ALA A 27 12.26 -0.63 -20.02
N TYR A 28 11.10 -0.63 -19.35
CA TYR A 28 9.95 0.23 -19.70
C TYR A 28 10.00 1.62 -19.04
N THR A 29 10.81 1.79 -18.00
CA THR A 29 10.97 3.06 -17.26
C THR A 29 12.27 3.80 -17.62
N ALA A 30 12.95 3.39 -18.70
CA ALA A 30 14.25 3.92 -19.10
C ALA A 30 15.30 3.91 -17.96
N GLY A 31 15.30 2.82 -17.18
CA GLY A 31 16.19 2.61 -16.04
C GLY A 31 15.81 3.36 -14.76
N LYS A 32 14.68 4.08 -14.74
CA LYS A 32 14.21 4.80 -13.55
C LYS A 32 13.38 3.89 -12.65
N ILE A 33 14.06 3.22 -11.73
CA ILE A 33 13.41 2.51 -10.62
C ILE A 33 13.81 3.19 -9.33
N GLU A 34 12.81 3.48 -8.48
CA GLU A 34 13.07 4.00 -7.15
C GLU A 34 13.87 2.96 -6.32
N PRO A 35 14.97 3.37 -5.67
CA PRO A 35 15.63 2.52 -4.69
C PRO A 35 14.60 2.07 -3.64
N HIS A 36 14.53 0.77 -3.36
CA HIS A 36 13.60 0.16 -2.39
C HIS A 36 12.12 0.14 -2.79
N LEU A 37 11.79 0.10 -4.09
CA LEU A 37 10.41 -0.10 -4.55
C LEU A 37 9.75 -1.31 -3.86
N LEU A 38 8.66 -1.07 -3.11
CA LEU A 38 7.93 -2.06 -2.31
C LEU A 38 6.72 -2.66 -3.03
N GLY A 39 6.25 -2.00 -4.08
CA GLY A 39 5.15 -2.45 -4.92
C GLY A 39 5.07 -1.64 -6.21
N PHE A 40 4.29 -2.12 -7.16
CA PHE A 40 3.79 -1.30 -8.28
C PHE A 40 2.55 -1.93 -8.91
N ALA A 41 1.69 -1.11 -9.49
CA ALA A 41 0.65 -1.50 -10.42
C ALA A 41 0.65 -0.59 -11.66
N GLY A 42 0.44 -1.19 -12.82
CA GLY A 42 0.18 -0.46 -14.07
C GLY A 42 -1.32 -0.35 -14.34
N LEU A 43 -1.71 0.51 -15.30
CA LEU A 43 -3.10 0.58 -15.77
C LEU A 43 -3.49 -0.78 -16.38
N ALA A 44 -4.49 -1.43 -15.79
CA ALA A 44 -4.96 -2.77 -16.16
C ALA A 44 -3.91 -3.90 -16.01
N GLU A 45 -2.86 -3.68 -15.22
CA GLU A 45 -1.91 -4.71 -14.80
C GLU A 45 -2.23 -5.20 -13.38
N PRO A 46 -1.86 -6.43 -13.02
CA PRO A 46 -1.84 -6.87 -11.64
C PRO A 46 -1.01 -5.93 -10.75
N ALA A 47 -1.31 -5.88 -9.46
CA ALA A 47 -0.40 -5.29 -8.49
C ALA A 47 0.76 -6.26 -8.23
N HIS A 48 2.00 -5.79 -8.29
CA HIS A 48 3.21 -6.54 -7.98
C HIS A 48 3.77 -6.05 -6.65
N LEU A 49 4.04 -6.97 -5.73
CA LEU A 49 4.53 -6.61 -4.40
C LEU A 49 5.91 -7.21 -4.14
N ALA A 50 6.75 -6.44 -3.46
CA ALA A 50 8.05 -6.90 -3.00
C ALA A 50 7.91 -8.08 -2.00
N PRO A 51 8.93 -8.96 -1.91
CA PRO A 51 8.90 -10.12 -1.03
C PRO A 51 8.57 -9.77 0.43
N GLU A 52 9.18 -8.72 0.95
CA GLU A 52 9.02 -8.28 2.34
C GLU A 52 7.57 -7.85 2.65
N VAL A 53 6.92 -7.16 1.71
CA VAL A 53 5.50 -6.79 1.82
C VAL A 53 4.63 -8.04 1.84
N CYS A 54 4.89 -8.96 0.92
CA CYS A 54 4.13 -10.21 0.84
C CYS A 54 4.32 -11.10 2.07
N GLU A 55 5.54 -11.22 2.59
CA GLU A 55 5.84 -11.96 3.81
C GLU A 55 5.04 -11.39 4.99
N ALA A 56 5.07 -10.07 5.21
CA ALA A 56 4.30 -9.42 6.26
C ALA A 56 2.78 -9.65 6.15
N LEU A 57 2.23 -9.56 4.93
CA LEU A 57 0.81 -9.80 4.67
C LEU A 57 0.40 -11.27 4.87
N VAL A 58 1.27 -12.21 4.47
CA VAL A 58 1.08 -13.66 4.68
C VAL A 58 1.08 -13.97 6.18
N ASP A 59 1.99 -13.39 6.94
CA ASP A 59 2.11 -13.62 8.38
C ASP A 59 0.89 -13.05 9.13
N LEU A 60 0.42 -11.87 8.73
CA LEU A 60 -0.84 -11.29 9.22
C LEU A 60 -2.05 -12.20 8.92
N ARG A 61 -2.18 -12.70 7.68
CA ARG A 61 -3.37 -13.44 7.22
C ARG A 61 -3.39 -14.89 7.64
N TYR A 62 -2.31 -15.61 7.43
CA TYR A 62 -2.27 -17.06 7.54
C TYR A 62 -1.65 -17.52 8.86
N ARG A 63 -0.58 -16.87 9.32
CA ARG A 63 0.05 -17.17 10.62
C ARG A 63 -0.61 -16.45 11.79
N LYS A 64 -1.47 -15.46 11.50
CA LYS A 64 -2.19 -14.66 12.49
C LYS A 64 -1.25 -13.86 13.41
N GLU A 65 -0.06 -13.53 12.93
CA GLU A 65 0.93 -12.77 13.68
C GLU A 65 0.50 -11.32 13.86
N ARG A 66 0.72 -10.76 15.06
CA ARG A 66 0.33 -9.40 15.44
C ARG A 66 1.53 -8.73 16.13
N PRO A 67 2.61 -8.44 15.38
CA PRO A 67 3.82 -7.87 15.94
C PRO A 67 3.58 -6.51 16.60
N ASP A 68 4.51 -6.12 17.47
CA ASP A 68 4.69 -4.79 18.04
C ASP A 68 6.04 -4.18 17.59
N GLY A 69 6.33 -2.96 18.02
CA GLY A 69 7.59 -2.26 17.71
C GLY A 69 7.87 -2.13 16.20
N GLU A 70 9.13 -2.31 15.81
CA GLU A 70 9.58 -2.16 14.42
C GLU A 70 8.84 -3.10 13.45
N ALA A 71 8.62 -4.36 13.84
CA ALA A 71 7.89 -5.30 13.00
C ALA A 71 6.42 -4.89 12.78
N LYS A 72 5.81 -4.16 13.73
CA LYS A 72 4.49 -3.54 13.52
C LYS A 72 4.57 -2.38 12.52
N ARG A 73 5.62 -1.57 12.58
CA ARG A 73 5.87 -0.47 11.62
C ARG A 73 6.01 -1.02 10.20
N GLU A 74 6.83 -2.06 10.00
CA GLU A 74 6.98 -2.75 8.72
C GLU A 74 5.65 -3.35 8.22
N LEU A 75 4.87 -3.97 9.11
CA LEU A 75 3.55 -4.50 8.76
C LEU A 75 2.55 -3.38 8.40
N ALA A 76 2.60 -2.24 9.09
CA ALA A 76 1.77 -1.08 8.79
C ALA A 76 2.08 -0.53 7.39
N GLU A 77 3.37 -0.42 7.05
CA GLU A 77 3.83 -0.05 5.70
C GLU A 77 3.35 -1.06 4.65
N ALA A 78 3.52 -2.37 4.88
CA ALA A 78 3.06 -3.41 3.97
C ALA A 78 1.54 -3.35 3.70
N VAL A 79 0.73 -3.06 4.73
CA VAL A 79 -0.72 -2.88 4.59
C VAL A 79 -1.05 -1.67 3.72
N VAL A 80 -0.34 -0.55 3.89
CA VAL A 80 -0.55 0.65 3.08
C VAL A 80 -0.06 0.46 1.66
N VAL A 81 1.09 -0.18 1.43
CA VAL A 81 1.59 -0.49 0.08
C VAL A 81 0.55 -1.32 -0.69
N LEU A 82 -0.05 -2.34 -0.08
CA LEU A 82 -1.14 -3.08 -0.74
C LEU A 82 -2.34 -2.17 -1.07
N ALA A 83 -2.72 -1.28 -0.16
CA ALA A 83 -3.82 -0.34 -0.39
C ALA A 83 -3.47 0.70 -1.49
N HIS A 84 -2.20 1.09 -1.57
CA HIS A 84 -1.65 2.01 -2.56
C HIS A 84 -1.72 1.39 -3.95
N GLU A 85 -1.22 0.17 -4.13
CA GLU A 85 -1.31 -0.49 -5.42
C GLU A 85 -2.76 -0.76 -5.84
N ALA A 86 -3.65 -1.02 -4.87
CA ALA A 86 -5.07 -1.15 -5.15
C ALA A 86 -5.70 0.18 -5.64
N GLU A 87 -5.25 1.33 -5.12
CA GLU A 87 -5.67 2.66 -5.61
C GLU A 87 -5.21 2.91 -7.06
N HIS A 88 -4.01 2.48 -7.42
CA HIS A 88 -3.53 2.51 -8.81
C HIS A 88 -4.35 1.61 -9.74
N VAL A 89 -4.67 0.39 -9.30
CA VAL A 89 -5.50 -0.54 -10.09
C VAL A 89 -6.89 0.02 -10.41
N ILE A 90 -7.47 0.82 -9.52
CA ILE A 90 -8.77 1.47 -9.73
C ILE A 90 -8.67 2.84 -10.46
N GLY A 91 -7.46 3.29 -10.78
CA GLY A 91 -7.22 4.43 -11.67
C GLY A 91 -6.77 5.73 -11.01
N THR A 92 -6.44 5.75 -9.71
CA THR A 92 -5.77 6.91 -9.11
C THR A 92 -4.31 6.93 -9.59
N VAL A 93 -3.85 8.05 -10.20
CA VAL A 93 -2.53 8.12 -10.85
C VAL A 93 -1.52 8.93 -10.04
N GLU A 94 -1.96 10.01 -9.39
CA GLU A 94 -1.06 10.91 -8.65
C GLU A 94 -0.62 10.29 -7.33
N GLU A 95 0.68 10.02 -7.18
CA GLU A 95 1.29 9.34 -6.02
C GLU A 95 0.85 9.89 -4.67
N ALA A 96 0.87 11.22 -4.50
CA ALA A 96 0.45 11.84 -3.23
C ALA A 96 -1.05 11.67 -2.93
N GLU A 97 -1.90 11.59 -3.96
CA GLU A 97 -3.33 11.29 -3.80
C GLU A 97 -3.55 9.81 -3.49
N THR A 98 -2.88 8.92 -4.25
CA THR A 98 -2.87 7.47 -4.05
C THR A 98 -2.46 7.12 -2.62
N GLU A 99 -1.32 7.64 -2.17
CA GLU A 99 -0.78 7.41 -0.83
C GLU A 99 -1.76 7.88 0.26
N CYS A 100 -2.31 9.09 0.10
CA CYS A 100 -3.25 9.64 1.06
C CYS A 100 -4.51 8.76 1.21
N ARG A 101 -5.05 8.27 0.10
CA ARG A 101 -6.23 7.40 0.10
C ARG A 101 -5.91 6.01 0.66
N ALA A 102 -4.78 5.43 0.26
CA ALA A 102 -4.30 4.14 0.72
C ALA A 102 -4.17 4.09 2.24
N MET A 103 -3.55 5.13 2.80
CA MET A 103 -3.33 5.31 4.23
C MET A 103 -4.66 5.39 5.01
N GLN A 104 -5.65 6.13 4.50
CA GLN A 104 -7.01 6.17 5.08
C GLN A 104 -7.80 4.86 4.94
N ARG A 105 -7.40 3.97 4.02
CA ARG A 105 -7.97 2.63 3.82
C ARG A 105 -7.24 1.54 4.60
N ALA A 106 -6.10 1.81 5.21
CA ALA A 106 -5.29 0.82 5.94
C ALA A 106 -6.12 0.01 6.95
N ARG A 107 -7.03 0.67 7.68
CA ARG A 107 -7.94 0.01 8.63
C ARG A 107 -8.81 -1.05 7.95
N GLN A 108 -9.34 -0.76 6.76
CA GLN A 108 -10.15 -1.70 5.99
C GLN A 108 -9.27 -2.82 5.41
N THR A 109 -8.13 -2.48 4.82
CA THR A 109 -7.19 -3.43 4.22
C THR A 109 -6.70 -4.46 5.24
N ALA A 110 -6.23 -4.02 6.41
CA ALA A 110 -5.80 -4.91 7.49
C ALA A 110 -6.93 -5.85 7.96
N ARG A 111 -8.17 -5.35 8.04
CA ARG A 111 -9.33 -6.17 8.44
C ARG A 111 -9.67 -7.24 7.40
N LEU A 112 -9.54 -6.94 6.10
CA LEU A 112 -9.69 -7.95 5.04
C LEU A 112 -8.63 -9.06 5.19
N PHE A 113 -7.43 -8.70 5.68
CA PHE A 113 -6.36 -9.64 6.03
C PHE A 113 -6.54 -10.30 7.41
N GLY A 114 -7.66 -10.05 8.10
CA GLY A 114 -8.03 -10.74 9.34
C GLY A 114 -7.55 -10.07 10.62
N ALA A 115 -7.09 -8.81 10.59
CA ALA A 115 -6.85 -8.03 11.79
C ALA A 115 -8.16 -7.72 12.53
N SER A 116 -8.10 -7.64 13.86
CA SER A 116 -9.21 -7.11 14.67
C SER A 116 -9.37 -5.61 14.39
N ARG A 117 -10.53 -5.03 14.75
CA ARG A 117 -10.76 -3.58 14.60
C ARG A 117 -9.69 -2.76 15.33
N ALA A 118 -9.37 -3.14 16.57
CA ALA A 118 -8.37 -2.45 17.39
C ALA A 118 -6.97 -2.53 16.78
N TYR A 119 -6.54 -3.72 16.34
CA TYR A 119 -5.21 -3.87 15.76
C TYR A 119 -5.10 -3.16 14.40
N ALA A 120 -6.15 -3.24 13.56
CA ALA A 120 -6.19 -2.52 12.29
C ALA A 120 -6.13 -1.00 12.48
N ALA A 121 -6.79 -0.45 13.52
CA ALA A 121 -6.65 0.96 13.88
C ALA A 121 -5.20 1.28 14.27
N SER A 122 -4.59 0.44 15.12
CA SER A 122 -3.21 0.63 15.55
C SER A 122 -2.18 0.57 14.42
N LEU A 123 -2.44 -0.20 13.35
CA LEU A 123 -1.56 -0.24 12.16
C LEU A 123 -1.70 1.05 11.35
N ALA A 124 -2.93 1.52 11.13
CA ALA A 124 -3.17 2.77 10.40
C ALA A 124 -2.55 3.99 11.12
N GLU A 125 -2.66 4.03 12.45
CA GLU A 125 -2.03 5.05 13.29
C GLU A 125 -0.50 4.97 13.23
N THR A 126 0.08 3.78 13.39
CA THR A 126 1.54 3.59 13.25
C THR A 126 2.04 4.05 11.89
N PHE A 127 1.35 3.75 10.80
CA PHE A 127 1.75 4.25 9.49
C PHE A 127 1.74 5.79 9.42
N TRP A 128 0.64 6.39 9.86
CA TRP A 128 0.46 7.84 9.84
C TRP A 128 1.51 8.59 10.67
N GLU A 129 1.88 8.04 11.82
CA GLU A 129 2.79 8.68 12.77
C GLU A 129 4.27 8.38 12.48
N GLU A 130 4.58 7.16 12.01
CA GLU A 130 5.96 6.67 11.96
C GLU A 130 6.50 6.45 10.55
N VAL A 131 5.64 6.41 9.52
CA VAL A 131 6.04 6.18 8.12
C VAL A 131 5.75 7.40 7.25
N TYR A 132 4.49 7.83 7.18
CA TYR A 132 4.05 8.92 6.31
C TYR A 132 4.87 10.22 6.41
N PRO A 133 5.29 10.71 7.60
CA PRO A 133 6.06 11.95 7.70
C PRO A 133 7.42 11.88 6.97
N TYR A 134 8.00 10.67 6.90
CA TYR A 134 9.31 10.39 6.32
C TYR A 134 9.26 9.98 4.85
N ASN A 135 8.06 9.79 4.28
CA ASN A 135 7.91 9.52 2.85
C ASN A 135 8.56 10.60 1.99
N LEU A 136 8.95 10.22 0.76
CA LEU A 136 9.48 11.16 -0.22
C LEU A 136 8.45 12.26 -0.54
N PRO A 137 8.89 13.47 -0.94
CA PRO A 137 7.97 14.56 -1.25
C PRO A 137 6.89 14.23 -2.28
N ALA A 138 7.18 13.34 -3.25
CA ALA A 138 6.24 12.91 -4.28
C ALA A 138 4.99 12.20 -3.73
N TYR A 139 5.09 11.56 -2.56
CA TYR A 139 4.00 10.82 -1.90
C TYR A 139 3.29 11.65 -0.82
N LYS A 140 3.63 12.94 -0.68
CA LYS A 140 3.10 13.81 0.38
C LYS A 140 2.40 15.04 -0.20
N THR A 141 1.31 15.44 0.43
CA THR A 141 0.60 16.67 0.08
C THR A 141 -0.06 17.29 1.30
N SER A 142 -0.08 18.62 1.37
CA SER A 142 -0.74 19.36 2.45
C SER A 142 -2.27 19.21 2.44
N ALA A 143 -2.82 18.69 1.34
CA ALA A 143 -4.24 18.35 1.22
C ALA A 143 -4.61 17.06 1.98
N CYS A 144 -3.63 16.21 2.31
CA CYS A 144 -3.83 14.98 3.06
C CYS A 144 -3.83 15.23 4.57
N ARG A 145 -5.02 15.47 5.12
CA ARG A 145 -5.24 15.73 6.55
C ARG A 145 -6.71 15.53 6.90
N ASP A 146 -6.99 15.31 8.17
CA ASP A 146 -8.36 15.29 8.72
C ASP A 146 -9.12 16.58 8.36
N GLY A 147 -10.30 16.43 7.75
CA GLY A 147 -11.11 17.52 7.20
C GLY A 147 -10.50 18.23 5.99
N GLY A 148 -9.43 17.69 5.41
CA GLY A 148 -8.75 18.23 4.24
C GLY A 148 -9.44 17.87 2.92
N PRO A 149 -8.97 18.45 1.78
CA PRO A 149 -9.54 18.15 0.46
C PRO A 149 -9.46 16.67 0.03
N LEU A 150 -8.52 15.91 0.59
CA LEU A 150 -8.35 14.47 0.30
C LEU A 150 -8.90 13.55 1.40
N ASP A 151 -9.60 14.10 2.40
CA ASP A 151 -10.26 13.31 3.41
C ASP A 151 -11.41 12.51 2.78
N LEU A 152 -11.34 11.19 2.87
CA LEU A 152 -12.36 10.26 2.39
C LEU A 152 -13.60 10.23 3.30
N ARG A 153 -13.50 10.75 4.52
CA ARG A 153 -14.56 10.74 5.55
C ARG A 153 -14.66 12.09 6.30
N PRO A 154 -14.90 13.23 5.61
CA PRO A 154 -14.88 14.56 6.23
C PRO A 154 -15.98 14.80 7.27
N GLY A 155 -16.98 13.91 7.37
CA GLY A 155 -18.01 13.92 8.41
C GLY A 155 -17.66 13.11 9.66
N SER A 156 -16.46 12.55 9.76
CA SER A 156 -16.01 11.65 10.82
C SER A 156 -14.69 12.15 11.40
N SER A 157 -14.54 12.10 12.73
CA SER A 157 -13.25 12.39 13.38
C SER A 157 -12.27 11.21 13.35
N VAL A 158 -12.61 10.13 12.63
CA VAL A 158 -11.76 8.94 12.49
C VAL A 158 -10.76 9.20 11.37
N TRP A 159 -9.54 9.55 11.77
CA TRP A 159 -8.37 9.72 10.91
C TRP A 159 -7.25 8.74 11.32
N PRO A 160 -6.43 8.24 10.38
CA PRO A 160 -6.66 8.29 8.94
C PRO A 160 -7.78 7.37 8.44
#